data_AF-A0A830DS73-F1
#
_entry.id   AF-A0A830DS73-F1
#
_cell.length_a   1.000
_cell.length_b   1.000
_cell.length_c   1.000
_cell.angle_alpha   90.00
_cell.angle_beta   90.00
_cell.angle_gamma   90.00
#
_symmetry.space_group_name_H-M   'P 1'
#
loop_
_entity.id
_entity.type
_entity.pdbx_description
1 polymer ?
#
loop_
_entity_poly.entity_id
_entity_poly.type
_entity_poly.pdbx_seq_one_letter_code
_entity_poly.pdbx_strand_id
1 'polypeptide(L)' 'MTESIKIIQQALEGIPGGPYENLEIRRFNRIKDPEWNDFEYRFISKKPSPTFELSKQELYVRVEAPKGELGIFL' A
#
# COMPACT_ATOMS: atom_id res chain seq x y z
N MET A 1 5.64 -21.27 -6.28
CA MET A 1 5.23 -20.36 -7.38
C MET A 1 3.72 -20.34 -7.59
N THR A 2 3.04 -21.50 -7.67
CA THR A 2 1.59 -21.56 -7.90
C THR A 2 0.75 -20.79 -6.87
N GLU A 3 1.08 -20.91 -5.58
CA GLU A 3 0.36 -20.18 -4.53
C GLU A 3 0.54 -18.66 -4.63
N SER A 4 1.72 -18.19 -5.04
CA SER A 4 1.97 -16.76 -5.27
C SER A 4 1.05 -16.21 -6.37
N ILE A 5 0.78 -16.99 -7.43
CA ILE A 5 -0.14 -16.60 -8.49
C ILE A 5 -1.57 -16.47 -7.96
N LYS A 6 -2.02 -17.41 -7.12
CA LYS A 6 -3.36 -17.33 -6.50
C LYS A 6 -3.51 -16.08 -5.64
N ILE A 7 -2.50 -15.74 -4.84
CA ILE A 7 -2.50 -14.52 -4.02
C ILE A 7 -2.57 -13.27 -4.90
N ILE A 8 -1.80 -13.23 -6.00
CA ILE A 8 -1.84 -12.10 -6.94
C ILE A 8 -3.24 -11.95 -7.56
N GLN A 9 -3.86 -13.05 -8.01
CA GLN A 9 -5.21 -13.02 -8.57
C GLN A 9 -6.24 -12.53 -7.56
N GLN A 10 -6.20 -13.04 -6.33
CA GLN A 10 -7.07 -12.59 -5.24
C GLN A 10 -6.86 -11.10 -4.92
N ALA A 11 -5.61 -10.64 -4.88
CA ALA A 11 -5.29 -9.24 -4.62
C ALA A 11 -5.79 -8.32 -5.75
N LEU A 12 -5.67 -8.73 -7.01
CA LEU A 12 -6.16 -7.97 -8.17
C LEU A 12 -7.68 -7.76 -8.14
N GLU A 13 -8.43 -8.78 -7.72
CA GLU A 13 -9.88 -8.68 -7.54
C GLU A 13 -10.26 -7.77 -6.37
N GLY A 14 -9.41 -7.71 -5.33
CA GLY A 14 -9.64 -6.95 -4.11
C GLY A 14 -9.06 -5.54 -4.06
N ILE A 15 -8.55 -4.98 -5.17
CA ILE A 15 -7.92 -3.64 -5.16
C ILE A 15 -8.98 -2.56 -4.84
N PRO A 16 -8.81 -1.77 -3.77
CA PRO A 16 -9.70 -0.65 -3.48
C PRO A 16 -9.58 0.40 -4.60
N GLY A 17 -10.70 0.74 -5.22
CA GLY A 17 -10.72 1.66 -6.37
C GLY A 17 -10.48 1.00 -7.73
N GLY A 18 -10.10 -0.28 -7.75
CA GLY A 18 -9.83 -1.02 -8.97
C GLY A 18 -8.62 -0.47 -9.73
N PRO A 19 -8.61 -0.56 -11.07
CA PRO A 19 -7.53 -0.03 -11.90
C PRO A 19 -7.29 1.46 -11.67
N TYR A 20 -6.01 1.85 -11.68
CA TYR A 20 -5.59 3.23 -11.44
C TYR A 20 -6.25 4.22 -12.41
N GLU A 21 -6.36 3.87 -13.70
CA GLU A 21 -6.98 4.76 -14.69
C GLU A 21 -8.44 5.05 -14.33
N ASN A 22 -9.18 4.03 -13.90
CA ASN A 22 -10.59 4.17 -13.52
C ASN A 22 -10.74 5.02 -12.25
N LEU A 23 -9.85 4.84 -11.28
CA LEU A 23 -9.87 5.60 -10.03
C LEU A 23 -9.58 7.09 -10.29
N GLU A 24 -8.58 7.42 -11.11
CA GLU A 24 -8.28 8.80 -11.48
C GLU A 24 -9.44 9.43 -12.27
N ILE A 25 -10.01 8.73 -13.26
CA ILE A 25 -11.18 9.23 -14.01
C ILE A 25 -12.35 9.53 -13.06
N ARG A 26 -12.64 8.65 -12.08
CA ARG A 26 -13.69 8.88 -11.07
C ARG A 26 -13.40 10.11 -10.22
N ARG A 27 -12.14 10.31 -9.85
CA ARG A 27 -11.68 11.47 -9.06
C ARG A 27 -11.80 12.79 -9.83
N PHE A 28 -11.47 12.80 -11.13
CA PHE A 28 -11.59 14.00 -11.96
C PHE A 28 -13.04 14.32 -12.34
N ASN A 29 -13.85 13.31 -12.67
CA ASN A 29 -15.23 13.50 -13.11
C ASN A 29 -16.15 13.97 -11.96
N ARG A 30 -15.85 13.59 -10.71
CA ARG A 30 -16.63 13.99 -9.54
C ARG A 30 -15.93 15.15 -8.84
N ILE A 31 -16.17 16.36 -9.34
CA ILE A 31 -15.62 17.64 -8.87
C ILE A 31 -15.77 17.86 -7.34
N LYS A 32 -16.60 17.06 -6.63
CA LYS A 32 -16.91 17.24 -5.20
C LYS A 32 -17.15 15.96 -4.37
N ASP A 33 -16.94 14.73 -4.87
CA ASP A 33 -17.11 13.55 -4.00
C ASP A 33 -15.81 13.21 -3.25
N PRO A 34 -15.75 13.40 -1.92
CA PRO A 34 -14.55 13.11 -1.13
C PRO A 34 -14.27 11.61 -1.01
N GLU A 35 -15.26 10.76 -1.28
CA GLU A 35 -15.21 9.30 -1.06
C GLU A 35 -14.06 8.63 -1.82
N TRP A 36 -13.89 8.92 -3.11
CA TRP A 36 -12.82 8.32 -3.94
C TRP A 36 -11.44 8.96 -3.73
N ASN A 37 -11.36 9.99 -2.89
CA ASN A 37 -10.10 10.63 -2.49
C ASN A 37 -9.80 10.39 -1.01
N ASP A 38 -10.50 9.46 -0.37
CA ASP A 38 -10.25 9.10 1.03
C ASP A 38 -8.94 8.32 1.20
N PHE A 39 -8.49 8.16 2.44
CA PHE A 39 -7.24 7.52 2.81
C PHE A 39 -7.06 6.13 2.18
N GLU A 40 -8.13 5.34 2.12
CA GLU A 40 -8.11 3.96 1.62
C GLU A 40 -7.84 3.85 0.11
N TYR A 41 -8.13 4.91 -0.65
CA TYR A 41 -7.94 4.96 -2.10
C TYR A 41 -6.63 5.66 -2.51
N ARG A 42 -5.81 6.10 -1.54
CA ARG A 42 -4.52 6.74 -1.79
C ARG A 42 -3.39 5.74 -1.69
N PHE A 43 -2.40 5.85 -2.57
CA PHE A 43 -1.17 5.07 -2.49
C PHE A 43 -0.26 5.49 -1.33
N ILE A 44 -0.41 6.72 -0.83
CA ILE A 44 0.31 7.23 0.33
C ILE A 44 -0.56 8.22 1.10
N SER A 45 -0.50 8.16 2.43
CA SER A 45 -1.26 9.02 3.31
C SER A 45 -0.64 10.41 3.47
N LYS A 46 0.61 10.44 3.95
CA LYS A 46 1.44 11.62 4.12
C LYS A 46 2.83 11.31 3.60
N LYS A 47 3.39 12.20 2.79
CA LYS A 47 4.77 12.10 2.34
C LYS A 47 5.69 12.57 3.47
N PRO A 48 6.57 11.72 4.03
CA PRO A 48 7.43 12.11 5.14
C PRO A 48 8.50 13.11 4.69
N SER A 49 8.96 13.96 5.63
CA SER A 49 10.11 14.84 5.43
C SER A 49 11.41 14.04 5.38
N PRO A 50 12.44 14.49 4.63
CA PRO A 50 13.78 13.92 4.70
C PRO A 50 14.39 13.94 6.12
N THR A 51 13.92 14.84 6.99
CA THR A 51 14.37 15.02 8.38
C THR A 51 13.52 14.24 9.39
N PHE A 52 12.90 13.13 8.99
CA PHE A 52 12.05 12.33 9.87
C PHE A 52 12.89 11.65 10.97
N GLU A 53 12.59 11.95 12.23
CA GLU A 53 13.27 11.37 13.38
C GLU A 53 12.59 10.06 13.81
N LEU A 54 13.39 9.01 13.98
CA LEU A 54 12.92 7.75 14.55
C LEU A 54 12.78 7.87 16.07
N SER A 55 11.69 7.33 16.61
CA SER A 55 11.53 7.19 18.06
C SER A 55 12.60 6.26 18.63
N LYS A 56 13.13 6.59 19.81
CA LYS A 56 14.18 5.80 20.48
C LYS A 56 13.59 4.53 21.11
N GLN A 57 13.49 3.45 20.32
CA GLN A 57 13.06 2.12 20.75
C GLN A 57 13.75 1.05 19.90
N GLU A 58 13.98 -0.12 20.49
CA GLU A 58 14.50 -1.29 19.77
C GLU A 58 13.34 -2.04 19.09
N LEU A 59 13.50 -2.39 17.81
CA LEU A 59 12.46 -3.06 17.03
C LEU A 59 13.04 -4.16 16.14
N TYR A 60 12.53 -5.40 16.28
CA TYR A 60 12.77 -6.46 15.30
C TYR A 60 11.61 -6.57 14.32
N VAL A 61 11.87 -6.35 13.03
CA VAL A 61 10.89 -6.49 11.95
C VAL A 61 11.30 -7.66 11.06
N ARG A 62 10.35 -8.49 10.65
CA ARG A 62 10.57 -9.66 9.79
C ARG A 62 9.66 -9.67 8.56
N VAL A 63 10.19 -10.17 7.44
CA VAL A 63 9.47 -10.40 6.19
C VAL A 63 9.84 -11.77 5.63
N GLU A 64 8.87 -12.51 5.13
CA GLU A 64 9.13 -13.77 4.42
C GLU A 64 9.61 -13.48 3.00
N ALA A 65 10.88 -13.75 2.74
CA ALA A 65 11.50 -13.61 1.43
C ALA A 65 11.52 -14.97 0.70
N PRO A 66 11.85 -15.02 -0.61
CA PRO A 66 11.92 -16.29 -1.34
C PRO A 66 12.90 -17.32 -0.78
N LYS A 67 13.82 -16.92 0.11
CA LYS A 67 14.83 -17.77 0.76
C LYS A 67 14.60 -17.95 2.27
N GLY A 68 13.41 -17.60 2.78
CA GLY A 68 13.05 -17.66 4.19
C GLY A 68 12.97 -16.29 4.85
N GLU A 69 13.08 -16.26 6.18
CA GLU A 69 12.92 -15.03 6.98
C GLU A 69 14.03 -14.01 6.71
N LEU A 70 13.63 -12.79 6.40
CA LEU A 70 14.48 -11.60 6.39
C LEU A 70 14.11 -10.71 7.58
N GLY A 71 14.98 -10.65 8.57
CA GLY A 71 14.80 -9.83 9.77
C GLY A 71 15.75 -8.65 9.85
N ILE A 72 15.27 -7.51 10.35
CA ILE A 72 16.05 -6.30 10.65
C ILE A 72 15.81 -5.92 12.11
N PHE A 73 16.90 -5.71 12.86
CA PHE A 73 16.86 -5.12 14.20
C PHE A 73 17.23 -3.63 14.08
N LEU A 74 16.29 -2.76 14.44
CA LEU A 74 16.34 -1.30 14.37
C LEU A 74 16.51 -0.70 15.76
#